data_AF-A0AAD7KQD0-F1
#
_entry.id   AF-A0AAD7KQD0-F1
#
_cell.length_a   1.000
_cell.length_b   1.000
_cell.length_c   1.000
_cell.angle_alpha   90.00
_cell.angle_beta   90.00
_cell.angle_gamma   90.00
#
_symmetry.space_group_name_H-M   'P 1'
#
loop_
_entity.id
_entity.type
_entity.pdbx_description
1 polymer ?
#
loop_
_entity_poly.entity_id
_entity_poly.type
_entity_poly.pdbx_seq_one_letter_code
_entity_poly.pdbx_strand_id
1 'polypeptide(L)'
;MASSGRKHLREPVQVVYVAFGSEAKPSQEELTEIAHGLEKSEVTVFWVFRNRCGPCDKEVIELPEGFEERTKGRGLVCTSWAPQLKILAHDSVGGFLTHSGWSSVVEAIQYEKSLILLTFLADQGLNARVLEEEEHGILNTKE
;
A
#
# COMPACT_ATOMS: atom_id res chain seq x y z
N MET A 1 -0.90 -48.99 -1.97
CA MET A 1 0.34 -48.34 -1.46
C MET A 1 0.93 -47.61 -2.66
N ALA A 2 1.07 -46.29 -2.74
CA ALA A 2 1.29 -45.27 -1.71
C ALA A 2 0.38 -44.05 -1.89
N SER A 3 0.00 -43.45 -0.76
CA SER A 3 -0.58 -42.12 -0.66
C SER A 3 0.51 -41.07 -0.91
N SER A 4 0.29 -40.16 -1.86
CA SER A 4 1.04 -38.89 -1.90
C SER A 4 0.04 -37.78 -1.67
N GLY A 5 0.13 -37.16 -0.49
CA GLY A 5 -0.82 -36.17 -0.01
C GLY A 5 -0.91 -34.97 -0.96
N ARG A 6 -2.14 -34.57 -1.27
CA ARG A 6 -2.42 -33.20 -1.71
C ARG A 6 -1.93 -32.27 -0.61
N LYS A 7 -0.75 -31.70 -0.83
CA LYS A 7 -0.29 -30.51 -0.12
C LYS A 7 -1.41 -29.49 -0.34
N HIS A 8 -2.10 -29.07 0.72
CA HIS A 8 -2.93 -27.87 0.65
C HIS A 8 -1.97 -26.74 0.32
N LEU A 9 -1.81 -26.43 -0.97
CA LEU A 9 -1.30 -25.13 -1.39
C LEU A 9 -2.36 -24.16 -0.89
N ARG A 10 -2.17 -23.61 0.32
CA ARG A 10 -2.85 -22.38 0.69
C ARG A 10 -2.52 -21.42 -0.43
N GLU A 11 -3.53 -20.87 -1.10
CA GLU A 11 -3.28 -19.74 -1.99
C GLU A 11 -2.42 -18.74 -1.23
N PRO A 12 -1.35 -18.19 -1.85
CA PRO A 12 -0.48 -17.27 -1.15
C PRO A 12 -1.35 -16.15 -0.60
N VAL A 13 -1.38 -16.00 0.72
CA VAL A 13 -2.04 -14.85 1.35
C VAL A 13 -1.26 -13.63 0.87
N GLN A 14 -1.77 -12.97 -0.16
CA GLN A 14 -1.13 -11.81 -0.75
C GLN A 14 -1.49 -10.59 0.08
N VAL A 15 -0.51 -10.14 0.86
CA VAL A 15 -0.56 -8.89 1.61
C VAL A 15 -0.44 -7.73 0.62
N VAL A 16 -1.30 -6.74 0.76
CA VAL A 16 -1.16 -5.44 0.12
C VAL A 16 -0.32 -4.56 1.04
N TYR A 17 0.88 -4.22 0.58
CA TYR A 17 1.69 -3.20 1.22
C TYR A 17 1.12 -1.82 0.87
N VAL A 18 0.96 -0.94 1.85
CA VAL A 18 0.44 0.41 1.65
C VAL A 18 1.47 1.41 2.18
N ALA A 19 1.97 2.29 1.30
CA ALA A 19 2.83 3.40 1.70
C ALA A 19 2.82 4.54 0.69
N PHE A 20 2.72 5.77 1.19
CA PHE A 20 2.66 6.99 0.38
C PHE A 20 3.99 7.77 0.36
N GLY A 21 5.11 7.06 0.56
CA GLY A 21 6.44 7.65 0.55
C GLY A 21 6.73 8.55 1.75
N SER A 22 7.78 9.36 1.62
CA SER A 22 8.23 10.28 2.67
C SER A 22 7.68 11.69 2.55
N GLU A 23 7.20 12.07 1.37
CA GLU A 23 6.86 13.45 1.01
C GLU A 23 5.36 13.65 0.76
N ALA A 24 4.62 12.59 0.38
CA ALA A 24 3.19 12.72 0.22
C ALA A 24 2.49 12.56 1.57
N LYS A 25 1.61 13.51 1.87
CA LYS A 25 0.68 13.46 3.00
C LYS A 25 -0.74 13.63 2.44
N PRO A 26 -1.59 12.58 2.46
CA PRO A 26 -3.00 12.77 2.15
C PRO A 26 -3.63 13.73 3.16
N SER A 27 -4.64 14.48 2.72
CA SER A 27 -5.51 15.22 3.62
C SER A 27 -6.24 14.27 4.59
N GLN A 28 -6.78 14.81 5.69
CA GLN A 28 -7.56 14.00 6.65
C GLN A 28 -8.78 13.32 5.98
N GLU A 29 -9.42 13.99 5.03
CA GLU A 29 -10.53 13.44 4.25
C GLU A 29 -10.07 12.27 3.37
N GLU A 30 -9.00 12.46 2.59
CA GLU A 30 -8.43 11.39 1.76
C GLU A 30 -7.96 10.20 2.60
N LEU A 31 -7.31 10.44 3.74
CA LEU A 31 -6.90 9.38 4.67
C LEU A 31 -8.11 8.57 5.15
N THR A 32 -9.20 9.24 5.47
CA THR A 32 -10.45 8.61 5.94
C THR A 32 -11.05 7.72 4.85
N GLU A 33 -11.11 8.21 3.61
CA GLU A 33 -11.60 7.42 2.47
C GLU A 33 -10.69 6.24 2.13
N ILE A 34 -9.36 6.41 2.20
CA ILE A 34 -8.41 5.31 2.02
C ILE A 34 -8.65 4.23 3.08
N ALA A 35 -8.76 4.63 4.34
CA ALA A 35 -9.03 3.71 5.44
C ALA A 35 -10.35 2.94 5.23
N HIS A 36 -11.43 3.64 4.85
CA HIS A 36 -12.71 2.98 4.53
C HIS A 36 -12.63 2.05 3.32
N GLY A 37 -11.86 2.41 2.28
CA GLY A 37 -11.60 1.55 1.13
C GLY A 37 -10.89 0.25 1.54
N LEU A 38 -9.83 0.37 2.35
CA LEU A 38 -9.10 -0.80 2.88
C LEU A 38 -9.98 -1.67 3.78
N GLU A 39 -10.83 -1.05 4.61
CA GLU A 39 -11.82 -1.78 5.42
C GLU A 39 -12.77 -2.58 4.54
N LYS A 40 -13.38 -1.96 3.53
CA LYS A 40 -14.35 -2.58 2.62
C LYS A 40 -13.75 -3.63 1.69
N SER A 41 -12.48 -3.49 1.34
CA SER A 41 -11.80 -4.42 0.42
C SER A 41 -11.58 -5.82 1.01
N GLU A 42 -11.64 -5.96 2.33
CA GLU A 42 -11.36 -7.20 3.07
C GLU A 42 -9.98 -7.83 2.82
N VAL A 43 -9.09 -7.15 2.09
CA VAL A 43 -7.73 -7.63 1.83
C VAL A 43 -6.87 -7.59 3.10
N THR A 44 -5.82 -8.41 3.10
CA THR A 44 -4.79 -8.35 4.14
C THR A 44 -3.85 -7.19 3.85
N VAL A 45 -3.66 -6.26 4.79
CA VAL A 45 -2.93 -5.02 4.58
C VAL A 45 -1.78 -4.87 5.57
N PHE A 46 -0.63 -4.41 5.07
CA PHE A 46 0.43 -3.86 5.90
C PHE A 46 0.65 -2.40 5.52
N TRP A 47 0.20 -1.49 6.38
CA TRP A 47 0.21 -0.07 6.11
C TRP A 47 1.30 0.63 6.91
N VAL A 48 2.29 1.17 6.21
CA VAL A 48 3.24 2.12 6.79
C VAL A 48 2.61 3.51 6.71
N PHE A 49 2.08 3.96 7.85
CA PHE A 49 1.34 5.21 7.97
C PHE A 49 2.22 6.29 8.62
N ARG A 50 2.17 7.50 8.07
CA ARG A 50 2.83 8.67 8.64
C ARG A 50 1.78 9.73 8.93
N ASN A 51 1.69 10.12 10.19
CA ASN A 51 0.74 11.13 10.63
C ASN A 51 1.22 12.58 10.41
N ARG A 52 2.47 12.78 9.98
CA ARG A 52 3.08 14.09 9.66
C ARG A 52 4.16 13.99 8.59
N CYS A 53 4.34 15.02 7.78
CA CYS A 53 5.44 15.17 6.83
C CYS A 53 6.68 15.77 7.48
N GLY A 54 7.37 14.96 8.29
CA GLY A 54 8.61 15.35 8.95
C GLY A 54 8.42 16.20 10.22
N PRO A 55 9.51 16.66 10.85
CA PRO A 55 9.44 17.27 12.18
C PRO A 55 8.82 18.67 12.23
N CYS A 56 8.81 19.39 11.11
CA CYS A 56 8.33 20.77 11.02
C CYS A 56 6.84 20.89 10.64
N ASP A 57 6.22 19.78 10.24
CA ASP A 57 4.81 19.73 9.89
C ASP A 57 3.95 19.78 11.16
N LYS A 58 3.10 20.81 11.25
CA LYS A 58 2.22 21.07 12.39
C LYS A 58 0.87 20.39 12.26
N GLU A 59 0.51 19.96 11.05
CA GLU A 59 -0.77 19.34 10.79
C GLU A 59 -0.62 17.83 10.90
N VAL A 60 -1.25 17.28 11.93
CA VAL A 60 -1.28 15.85 12.21
C VAL A 60 -2.59 15.28 11.67
N ILE A 61 -2.49 14.18 10.92
CA ILE A 61 -3.63 13.39 10.47
C ILE A 61 -3.74 12.11 11.27
N GLU A 62 -4.97 11.65 11.52
CA GLU A 62 -5.25 10.48 12.36
C GLU A 62 -6.10 9.46 11.61
N LEU A 63 -5.83 8.17 11.85
CA LEU A 63 -6.68 7.11 11.31
C LEU A 63 -8.09 7.22 11.91
N PRO A 64 -9.14 6.83 11.16
CA PRO A 64 -10.49 6.80 11.69
C PRO A 64 -10.58 5.98 12.98
N GLU A 65 -11.34 6.49 13.95
CA GLU A 65 -11.51 5.84 15.25
C GLU A 65 -11.90 4.36 15.05
N GLY A 66 -11.19 3.46 15.74
CA GLY A 66 -11.45 2.01 15.69
C GLY A 66 -11.00 1.30 14.40
N PHE A 67 -10.28 1.95 13.49
CA PHE A 67 -9.76 1.32 12.25
C PHE A 67 -8.97 0.03 12.53
N GLU A 68 -8.03 0.07 13.47
CA GLU A 68 -7.19 -1.11 13.81
C GLU A 68 -8.02 -2.26 14.41
N GLU A 69 -9.05 -1.95 15.21
CA GLU A 69 -9.94 -3.00 15.74
C GLU A 69 -10.84 -3.59 14.65
N ARG A 70 -11.36 -2.77 13.73
CA ARG A 70 -12.17 -3.25 12.59
C ARG A 70 -11.34 -4.06 11.58
N THR A 71 -10.04 -3.83 11.50
CA THR A 71 -9.11 -4.53 10.60
C THR A 71 -8.30 -5.62 11.32
N LYS A 72 -8.58 -5.90 12.59
CA LYS A 72 -7.85 -6.87 13.40
C LYS A 72 -7.78 -8.25 12.74
N GLY A 73 -6.57 -8.82 12.71
CA GLY A 73 -6.32 -10.13 12.12
C GLY A 73 -6.06 -10.12 10.61
N ARG A 74 -6.33 -8.99 9.92
CA ARG A 74 -6.00 -8.79 8.49
C ARG A 74 -5.23 -7.50 8.22
N GLY A 75 -5.20 -6.56 9.14
CA GLY A 75 -4.48 -5.29 9.01
C GLY A 75 -3.40 -5.14 10.06
N LEU A 76 -2.26 -4.60 9.65
CA LEU A 76 -1.20 -4.13 10.53
C LEU A 76 -0.81 -2.71 10.13
N VAL A 77 -0.85 -1.77 11.07
CA VAL A 77 -0.41 -0.39 10.87
C VAL A 77 0.94 -0.20 11.55
N CYS A 78 1.91 0.35 10.82
CA CYS A 78 3.20 0.77 11.34
C CYS A 78 3.31 2.29 11.24
N THR A 79 3.39 2.97 12.39
CA THR A 79 3.53 4.44 12.47
C THR A 79 4.99 4.91 12.53
N SER A 80 5.93 3.97 12.50
CA SER A 80 7.36 4.22 12.51
C SER A 80 7.98 3.95 11.13
N TRP A 81 9.26 4.29 10.97
CA TRP A 81 9.97 3.95 9.74
C TRP A 81 10.02 2.43 9.54
N ALA A 82 9.82 1.99 8.30
CA ALA A 82 9.85 0.58 7.93
C ALA A 82 10.75 0.36 6.70
N PRO A 83 11.46 -0.77 6.62
CA PRO A 83 12.40 -1.05 5.52
C PRO A 83 11.66 -1.47 4.25
N GLN A 84 11.18 -0.50 3.46
CA GLN A 84 10.36 -0.70 2.25
C GLN A 84 10.90 -1.79 1.31
N LEU A 85 12.18 -1.73 0.94
CA LEU A 85 12.83 -2.74 0.11
C LEU A 85 12.70 -4.17 0.66
N LYS A 86 12.84 -4.36 1.97
CA LYS A 86 12.71 -5.69 2.60
C LYS A 86 11.26 -6.17 2.63
N ILE A 87 10.32 -5.24 2.74
CA ILE A 87 8.88 -5.53 2.70
C ILE A 87 8.47 -5.96 1.29
N LEU A 88 8.86 -5.17 0.28
CA LEU A 88 8.62 -5.48 -1.12
C LEU A 88 9.31 -6.79 -1.54
N ALA A 89 10.49 -7.11 -1.01
CA ALA A 89 11.15 -8.38 -1.28
C ALA A 89 10.46 -9.62 -0.68
N HIS A 90 9.47 -9.46 0.20
CA HIS A 90 8.88 -10.58 0.92
C HIS A 90 7.82 -11.31 0.07
N ASP A 91 7.87 -12.65 0.01
CA ASP A 91 7.00 -13.48 -0.83
C ASP A 91 5.51 -13.34 -0.52
N SER A 92 5.15 -13.04 0.73
CA SER A 92 3.76 -12.80 1.11
C SER A 92 3.22 -11.45 0.61
N VAL A 93 4.05 -10.52 0.17
CA VAL A 93 3.59 -9.25 -0.41
C VAL A 93 3.32 -9.46 -1.89
N GLY A 94 2.07 -9.28 -2.31
CA GLY A 94 1.65 -9.46 -3.71
C GLY A 94 1.30 -8.15 -4.42
N GLY A 95 0.95 -7.12 -3.65
CA GLY A 95 0.57 -5.82 -4.19
C GLY A 95 1.11 -4.65 -3.38
N PHE A 96 1.21 -3.50 -4.04
CA PHE A 96 1.69 -2.26 -3.45
C PHE A 96 0.77 -1.09 -3.82
N LEU A 97 0.06 -0.57 -2.83
CA LEU A 97 -0.66 0.70 -2.92
C LEU A 97 0.32 1.84 -2.64
N THR A 98 0.61 2.62 -3.67
CA THR A 98 1.69 3.61 -3.66
C THR A 98 1.25 4.97 -4.20
N HIS A 99 1.92 6.01 -3.69
CA HIS A 99 1.86 7.39 -4.19
C HIS A 99 2.42 7.60 -5.61
N SER A 100 2.96 6.57 -6.27
CA SER A 100 3.59 6.66 -7.60
C SER A 100 4.86 7.53 -7.67
N GLY A 101 5.56 7.68 -6.54
CA GLY A 101 6.92 8.22 -6.55
C GLY A 101 7.89 7.27 -7.25
N TRP A 102 8.73 7.80 -8.15
CA TRP A 102 9.55 6.99 -9.06
C TRP A 102 10.44 5.96 -8.35
N SER A 103 11.09 6.33 -7.24
CA SER A 103 11.91 5.39 -6.46
C SER A 103 11.08 4.21 -5.95
N SER A 104 9.91 4.46 -5.36
CA SER A 104 9.02 3.41 -4.86
C SER A 104 8.51 2.51 -5.98
N VAL A 105 8.23 3.08 -7.15
CA VAL A 105 7.80 2.34 -8.34
C VAL A 105 8.89 1.39 -8.82
N VAL A 106 10.12 1.88 -8.98
CA VAL A 106 11.26 1.07 -9.43
C VAL A 106 11.52 -0.09 -8.47
N GLU A 107 11.47 0.15 -7.16
CA GLU A 107 11.64 -0.91 -6.15
C GLU A 107 10.56 -2.00 -6.25
N ALA A 108 9.32 -1.61 -6.53
CA ALA A 108 8.21 -2.55 -6.63
C ALA A 108 8.24 -3.37 -7.93
N ILE A 109 8.62 -2.75 -9.05
CA ILE A 109 8.86 -3.45 -10.32
C ILE A 109 10.01 -4.46 -10.16
N GLN A 110 11.08 -4.09 -9.46
CA GLN A 110 12.21 -4.99 -9.19
C GLN A 110 11.79 -6.28 -8.47
N TYR A 111 10.74 -6.23 -7.63
CA TYR A 111 10.21 -7.39 -6.91
C TYR A 111 8.87 -7.90 -7.46
N GLU A 112 8.53 -7.51 -8.70
CA GLU A 112 7.37 -7.99 -9.45
C GLU A 112 6.04 -7.82 -8.69
N LYS A 113 5.86 -6.65 -8.05
CA LYS A 113 4.64 -6.35 -7.28
C LYS A 113 3.59 -5.66 -8.14
N SER A 114 2.34 -6.10 -7.99
CA SER A 114 1.19 -5.44 -8.61
C SER A 114 1.04 -4.03 -8.03
N LEU A 115 1.00 -3.00 -8.88
CA LEU A 115 0.89 -1.62 -8.43
C LEU A 115 -0.56 -1.15 -8.40
N ILE A 116 -0.96 -0.53 -7.28
CA ILE A 116 -2.19 0.24 -7.14
C ILE A 116 -1.77 1.70 -6.97
N LEU A 117 -2.14 2.54 -7.92
CA LEU A 117 -1.60 3.90 -8.06
C LEU A 117 -2.59 4.91 -7.48
N LEU A 118 -2.19 5.60 -6.41
CA LEU A 118 -2.97 6.65 -5.79
C LEU A 118 -2.10 7.89 -5.59
N THR A 119 -2.24 8.88 -6.48
CA THR A 119 -1.34 10.03 -6.57
C THR A 119 -1.83 11.23 -5.74
N PHE A 120 -0.92 12.00 -5.16
CA PHE A 120 -1.25 13.17 -4.34
C PHE A 120 -0.57 14.46 -4.80
N LEU A 121 0.67 14.38 -5.29
CA LEU A 121 1.53 15.55 -5.47
C LEU A 121 2.42 15.47 -6.72
N ALA A 122 2.77 16.64 -7.26
CA ALA A 122 3.85 16.84 -8.22
C ALA A 122 3.78 15.94 -9.47
N ASP A 123 4.87 15.23 -9.76
CA ASP A 123 5.08 14.37 -10.93
C ASP A 123 4.39 13.00 -10.81
N GLN A 124 3.84 12.66 -9.64
CA GLN A 124 3.20 11.37 -9.40
C GLN A 124 2.10 11.04 -10.40
N GLY A 125 1.32 12.06 -10.84
CA GLY A 125 0.30 11.90 -11.86
C GLY A 125 0.86 11.53 -13.24
N LEU A 126 2.02 12.08 -13.60
CA LEU A 126 2.70 11.71 -14.85
C LEU A 126 3.28 10.30 -14.76
N ASN A 127 3.92 9.97 -13.64
CA ASN A 127 4.45 8.64 -13.39
C ASN A 127 3.34 7.58 -13.46
N ALA A 128 2.19 7.87 -12.85
CA ALA A 128 1.07 6.95 -12.82
C ALA A 128 0.46 6.70 -14.21
N ARG A 129 0.36 7.75 -15.06
CA ARG A 129 -0.08 7.61 -16.45
C ARG A 129 0.87 6.73 -17.27
N VAL A 130 2.18 6.95 -17.14
CA VAL A 130 3.17 6.10 -17.83
C VAL A 130 3.05 4.65 -17.38
N LEU A 131 2.84 4.40 -16.09
CA LEU A 131 2.68 3.04 -15.56
C LEU A 131 1.39 2.36 -16.00
N GLU A 132 0.31 3.13 -16.19
CA GLU A 132 -0.94 2.63 -16.76
C GLU A 132 -0.78 2.28 -18.24
N GLU A 133 -0.16 3.17 -19.03
CA GLU A 133 0.09 2.95 -20.46
C GLU A 133 0.96 1.72 -20.74
N GLU A 134 1.94 1.46 -19.86
CA GLU A 134 2.83 0.31 -19.97
C GLU A 134 2.27 -0.97 -19.29
N GLU A 135 1.02 -0.97 -18.82
CA GLU A 135 0.36 -2.10 -18.12
C GLU A 135 1.06 -2.56 -16.83
N HIS A 136 1.78 -1.67 -16.14
CA HIS A 136 2.51 -1.96 -14.90
C HIS A 136 1.73 -1.60 -13.63
N GLY A 137 0.54 -1.00 -13.72
CA GLY A 137 -0.29 -0.67 -12.55
C GLY A 137 -1.74 -0.32 -12.88
N ILE A 138 -2.61 -0.40 -11.87
CA ILE A 138 -4.01 0.03 -11.95
C ILE A 138 -4.12 1.44 -11.37
N LEU A 139 -4.52 2.40 -12.22
CA LEU A 139 -4.76 3.79 -11.83
C LEU A 139 -6.18 3.98 -11.31
N ASN A 140 -6.32 4.61 -10.15
CA ASN A 140 -7.63 5.00 -9.63
C ASN A 140 -7.84 6.51 -9.86
N THR A 141 -8.41 6.88 -11.00
CA THR A 141 -8.82 8.26 -11.27
C THR A 141 -10.17 8.52 -10.63
N LYS A 142 -10.28 9.56 -9.78
CA LYS A 142 -11.57 10.17 -9.48
C LYS A 142 -12.07 10.85 -10.76
N GLU A 143 -13.15 10.34 -11.36
CA GLU A 143 -13.99 11.14 -12.27
C GLU A 143 -14.87 12.11 -11.48
#